data_AF-A0A3C1VDH7-F1
#
_entry.id   AF-A0A3C1VDH7-F1
#
_cell.length_a   1.000
_cell.length_b   1.000
_cell.length_c   1.000
_cell.angle_alpha   90.00
_cell.angle_beta   90.00
_cell.angle_gamma   90.00
#
_symmetry.space_group_name_H-M   'P 1'
#
loop_
_entity.id
_entity.type
_entity.pdbx_description
1 polymer ?
#
loop_
_entity_poly.entity_id
_entity_poly.type
_entity_poly.pdbx_seq_one_letter_code
_entity_poly.pdbx_strand_id
1 'polypeptide(L)' 'MKLTLQRADEFNSDFDQQYRWYLEQAGEEVAGRFLNAVPVTLHLLAEQSDLGRRRKFRHPMLRDLYSFQVERPFNKILIF' A
#
# COMPACT_ATOMS: atom_id res chain seq x y z
N MET A 1 8.69 18.19 -3.79
CA MET A 1 8.22 18.05 -5.19
C MET A 1 7.15 16.97 -5.16
N LYS A 2 5.89 17.27 -5.47
CA LYS A 2 4.80 16.28 -5.38
C LYS A 2 4.81 15.42 -6.64
N LEU A 3 5.01 14.12 -6.49
CA LEU A 3 5.06 13.19 -7.61
C LEU A 3 3.65 12.77 -8.04
N THR A 4 3.49 12.49 -9.33
CA THR A 4 2.26 11.88 -9.84
C THR A 4 2.28 10.38 -9.52
N LEU A 5 1.32 9.92 -8.74
CA LEU A 5 1.20 8.51 -8.38
C LEU A 5 0.60 7.72 -9.55
N GLN A 6 1.28 6.65 -9.95
CA GLN A 6 0.76 5.66 -10.89
C GLN A 6 0.53 4.35 -10.14
N ARG A 7 -0.57 3.66 -10.45
CA ARG A 7 -0.94 2.37 -9.86
C ARG A 7 -1.07 1.33 -10.96
N ALA A 8 -0.47 0.17 -10.75
CA ALA A 8 -0.68 -1.00 -11.59
C ALA A 8 -2.09 -1.57 -11.37
N ASP A 9 -2.61 -2.31 -12.34
CA ASP A 9 -3.93 -2.95 -12.21
C ASP A 9 -3.90 -4.05 -11.14
N GLU A 10 -2.76 -4.71 -10.97
CA GLU A 10 -2.50 -5.68 -9.91
C GLU A 10 -2.60 -5.04 -8.52
N PHE A 11 -2.09 -3.81 -8.36
CA PHE A 11 -2.24 -3.08 -7.10
C PHE A 11 -3.71 -2.83 -6.76
N ASN A 12 -4.53 -2.42 -7.74
CA ASN A 12 -5.95 -2.19 -7.50
C ASN A 12 -6.67 -3.52 -7.18
N SER A 13 -6.29 -4.61 -7.84
CA SER A 13 -6.84 -5.94 -7.59
C SER A 13 -6.52 -6.44 -6.17
N ASP A 14 -5.27 -6.27 -5.72
CA ASP A 14 -4.84 -6.62 -4.36
C ASP A 14 -5.56 -5.78 -3.30
N PHE A 15 -5.72 -4.48 -3.58
CA PHE A 15 -6.45 -3.56 -2.70
C PHE A 15 -7.92 -3.98 -2.52
N ASP A 16 -8.61 -4.26 -3.63
CA ASP A 16 -10.00 -4.71 -3.61
C ASP A 16 -10.17 -6.04 -2.89
N GLN A 17 -9.26 -6.99 -3.13
CA GLN A 17 -9.25 -8.28 -2.44
C GLN A 17 -9.11 -8.10 -0.93
N GLN A 18 -8.16 -7.26 -0.49
CA GLN A 18 -7.92 -7.02 0.92
C GLN A 18 -9.09 -6.29 1.60
N TYR A 19 -9.70 -5.32 0.92
CA TYR A 19 -10.91 -4.64 1.40
C TYR A 19 -12.07 -5.63 1.60
N ARG A 20 -12.33 -6.48 0.61
CA ARG A 20 -13.39 -7.52 0.69
C ARG A 20 -13.13 -8.48 1.83
N TRP A 21 -11.88 -8.90 2.01
CA TRP A 21 -11.50 -9.74 3.15
C TRP A 21 -11.82 -9.08 4.49
N TYR A 22 -11.48 -7.80 4.68
CA TYR A 22 -11.85 -7.09 5.92
C TYR A 22 -13.35 -6.93 6.08
N LEU A 23 -14.09 -6.66 4.99
CA LEU A 23 -15.53 -6.52 5.02
C LEU A 23 -16.20 -7.82 5.48
N GLU A 24 -15.74 -8.96 4.96
CA GLU A 24 -16.28 -10.27 5.29
C GLU A 24 -15.88 -10.74 6.70
N GLN A 25 -14.63 -10.50 7.12
CA GLN A 25 -14.07 -11.08 8.35
C GLN A 25 -14.17 -10.17 9.58
N ALA A 26 -14.19 -8.85 9.38
CA ALA A 26 -14.11 -7.87 10.46
C ALA A 26 -15.20 -6.78 10.39
N GLY A 27 -16.03 -6.81 9.34
CA GLY A 27 -17.15 -5.90 9.15
C GLY A 27 -16.78 -4.56 8.51
N GLU A 28 -17.82 -3.81 8.20
CA GLU A 28 -17.74 -2.56 7.43
C GLU A 28 -16.87 -1.50 8.10
N GLU A 29 -16.90 -1.38 9.43
CA GLU A 29 -16.10 -0.38 10.14
C GLU A 29 -14.59 -0.58 9.90
N VAL A 30 -14.11 -1.82 10.01
CA VAL A 30 -12.68 -2.12 9.81
C VAL A 30 -12.31 -1.99 8.34
N ALA A 31 -13.17 -2.45 7.43
CA ALA A 31 -12.97 -2.31 6.00
C ALA A 31 -12.90 -0.84 5.56
N GLY A 32 -13.78 0.01 6.10
CA GLY A 32 -13.77 1.46 5.85
C GLY A 32 -12.52 2.15 6.38
N ARG A 33 -12.02 1.75 7.56
CA ARG A 33 -10.73 2.24 8.08
C ARG A 33 -9.57 1.88 7.15
N PHE A 34 -9.57 0.66 6.59
CA PHE A 34 -8.55 0.24 5.61
C PHE A 34 -8.64 1.05 4.31
N LEU A 35 -9.86 1.24 3.80
CA LEU A 35 -10.16 2.06 2.61
C LEU A 35 -9.60 3.48 2.73
N ASN A 36 -9.59 4.05 3.94
CA ASN A 36 -9.04 5.37 4.21
C ASN A 36 -7.51 5.35 4.43
N ALA A 37 -6.97 4.33 5.09
CA ALA A 37 -5.55 4.27 5.43
C ALA A 37 -4.63 4.14 4.21
N VAL A 38 -5.05 3.41 3.18
CA VAL A 38 -4.23 3.21 1.96
C VAL A 38 -4.04 4.52 1.18
N PRO A 39 -5.07 5.31 0.83
CA PRO A 39 -4.90 6.61 0.19
C PRO A 39 -4.03 7.59 0.97
N VAL A 40 -4.16 7.63 2.31
CA VAL A 40 -3.28 8.47 3.16
C VAL A 40 -1.82 8.05 3.00
N THR A 41 -1.56 6.74 3.01
CA THR A 41 -0.21 6.20 2.82
C THR A 41 0.33 6.53 1.41
N LEU A 42 -0.49 6.42 0.37
CA LEU A 42 -0.10 6.77 -1.01
C LEU A 42 0.18 8.27 -1.16
N HIS A 43 -0.60 9.13 -0.49
CA HIS A 43 -0.37 10.57 -0.49
C HIS A 43 0.98 10.91 0.13
N LEU A 44 1.29 10.30 1.29
CA LEU A 44 2.57 10.47 1.95
C LEU A 44 3.75 10.06 1.05
N LEU A 45 3.64 8.92 0.34
CA LEU A 45 4.66 8.46 -0.60
C LEU A 45 4.82 9.38 -1.82
N ALA A 46 3.73 10.00 -2.28
CA ALA A 46 3.77 10.98 -3.36
C ALA A 46 4.47 12.29 -2.95
N GLU A 47 4.43 12.63 -1.65
CA GLU A 47 5.13 13.79 -1.10
C GLU A 47 6.60 13.48 -0.74
N GLN A 48 6.87 12.28 -0.24
CA GLN A 48 8.19 11.83 0.21
C GLN A 48 8.46 10.39 -0.28
N SER A 49 9.04 10.28 -1.47
CA SER A 49 9.23 8.99 -2.16
C SER A 49 10.31 8.10 -1.55
N ASP A 50 11.20 8.66 -0.72
CA ASP A 50 12.31 7.96 -0.08
C ASP A 50 11.97 7.40 1.31
N LEU A 51 10.74 7.57 1.78
CA LEU A 51 10.25 6.96 3.03
C LEU A 51 10.22 5.43 3.00
N GLY A 52 10.15 4.85 1.81
CA GLY A 52 10.16 3.41 1.61
C GLY A 52 11.45 2.75 2.09
N ARG A 53 11.35 1.52 2.59
CA ARG A 53 12.52 0.66 2.80
C ARG A 53 12.89 -0.03 1.50
N ARG A 54 14.11 0.20 0.99
CA ARG A 54 14.65 -0.56 -0.15
C ARG A 54 14.70 -2.06 0.16
N ARG A 55 14.16 -2.88 -0.72
CA ARG A 55 14.17 -4.34 -0.62
C ARG A 55 15.32 -4.94 -1.41
N LYS A 56 15.85 -6.04 -0.90
CA LYS A 56 16.99 -6.75 -1.51
C LYS A 56 16.49 -8.06 -2.08
N PHE A 57 16.08 -8.03 -3.34
CA PHE A 57 15.70 -9.22 -4.10
C PHE A 57 16.84 -9.65 -5.02
N ARG A 58 16.95 -10.97 -5.25
CA ARG A 58 17.94 -11.52 -6.19
C ARG A 58 17.51 -11.36 -7.65
N HIS A 59 16.19 -11.36 -7.89
CA HIS A 59 15.64 -11.29 -9.24
C HIS A 59 15.89 -9.91 -9.87
N PRO A 60 16.45 -9.82 -11.10
CA PRO A 60 16.80 -8.55 -11.72
C PRO A 60 15.62 -7.58 -11.90
N MET A 61 14.42 -8.09 -12.18
CA MET A 61 13.22 -7.26 -12.36
C MET A 61 12.70 -6.63 -11.07
N LEU A 62 13.20 -7.07 -9.90
CA LEU A 62 12.81 -6.54 -8.59
C LEU A 62 13.92 -5.67 -7.98
N ARG A 63 14.92 -5.30 -8.79
CA ARG A 63 15.93 -4.31 -8.39
C ARG A 63 15.23 -2.97 -8.17
N ASP A 64 15.69 -2.26 -7.15
CA ASP A 64 15.17 -0.93 -6.80
C ASP A 64 13.70 -0.90 -6.38
N LEU A 65 13.16 -2.06 -5.95
CA LEU A 65 11.86 -2.12 -5.33
C LEU A 65 11.94 -1.62 -3.88
N TYR A 66 11.03 -0.73 -3.52
CA TYR A 66 10.86 -0.22 -2.18
C TYR A 66 9.63 -0.88 -1.56
N SER A 67 9.44 -0.70 -0.26
CA SER A 67 8.14 -0.95 0.32
C SER A 67 7.89 -0.02 1.48
N PHE A 68 6.63 0.27 1.74
CA PHE A 68 6.24 1.08 2.88
C PHE A 68 5.03 0.46 3.59
N GLN A 69 4.98 0.59 4.91
CA GLN A 69 3.88 0.05 5.70
C GLN A 69 2.67 0.97 5.60
N VAL A 70 1.48 0.39 5.45
CA VAL A 70 0.23 1.14 5.63
C VAL A 70 0.16 1.63 7.08
N GLU A 71 -0.44 2.80 7.30
CA GLU A 71 -0.60 3.34 8.65
C GLU A 71 -1.31 2.38 9.60
N ARG A 72 -1.02 2.52 10.90
CA ARG A 72 -1.67 1.73 11.95
C ARG A 72 -3.20 1.93 11.88
N PRO A 73 -4.00 0.87 12.10
CA PRO A 73 -3.61 -0.45 12.60
C PRO A 73 -3.16 -1.45 11.52
N PHE A 74 -3.04 -1.04 10.25
CA PHE A 74 -2.79 -1.93 9.10
C PHE A 74 -1.30 -2.10 8.76
N ASN A 75 -0.39 -1.80 9.68
CA ASN A 75 1.07 -1.78 9.46
C ASN A 75 1.71 -3.15 9.19
N LYS A 76 0.90 -4.20 9.04
CA LYS A 76 1.30 -5.51 8.49
C LYS A 76 1.22 -5.55 6.96
N ILE A 77 0.45 -4.66 6.36
CA ILE A 77 0.32 -4.53 4.91
C ILE A 77 1.43 -3.63 4.39
N LEU A 78 2.06 -4.06 3.30
CA LEU A 78 3.12 -3.36 2.61
C LEU A 78 2.64 -2.91 1.23
N ILE A 79 2.85 -1.64 0.93
CA ILE A 79 2.80 -1.11 -0.43
C ILE A 79 4.18 -1.29 -1.03
N PHE A 80 4.27 -1.80 -2.26
CA PHE A 80 5.50 -1.99 -3.03
C PHE A 80 5.56 -1.02 -4.19
#